data_AF-A0AA50DZU4-F1
#
_entry.id   AF-A0AA50DZU4-F1
#
_cell.length_a   1.000
_cell.length_b   1.000
_cell.length_c   1.000
_cell.angle_alpha   90.00
_cell.angle_beta   90.00
_cell.angle_gamma   90.00
#
_symmetry.space_group_name_H-M   'P 1'
#
loop_
_entity.id
_entity.type
_entity.pdbx_description
1 polymer ?
#
loop_
_entity_poly.entity_id
_entity_poly.type
_entity_poly.pdbx_seq_one_letter_code
_entity_poly.pdbx_strand_id
1 'polypeptide(L)'
;MELLDVVSQEQLVWLGGEGSADLKVEGEIDQRNGIGISDLRALGKVSLNGAQIRSAALPTPVQVDGEILFNNTTIAIEQLTGQLDQSRIEVAGVLPLFEPQPDLENPLQVSIKPTNITIPNLYQGNLAGFVTVQGSALAPSLTGDVALANGRFLCPIAVWRISPVALRNYVLD
;
A
#
# COMPACT_ATOMS: atom_id res chain seq x y z
N MET A 1 -19.56 -2.90 -4.10
CA MET A 1 -18.30 -2.76 -4.84
C MET A 1 -18.07 -1.28 -4.95
N GLU A 2 -17.04 -0.81 -4.25
CA GLU A 2 -16.75 0.61 -4.13
C GLU A 2 -15.81 1.06 -5.24
N LEU A 3 -15.76 2.38 -5.50
CA LEU A 3 -14.89 2.95 -6.53
C LEU A 3 -13.41 2.56 -6.30
N LEU A 4 -12.96 2.54 -5.05
CA LEU A 4 -11.60 2.18 -4.67
C LEU A 4 -11.22 0.76 -5.15
N ASP A 5 -12.15 -0.17 -5.03
CA ASP A 5 -11.93 -1.57 -5.42
C ASP A 5 -11.65 -1.67 -6.93
N VAL A 6 -12.41 -0.92 -7.73
CA VAL A 6 -12.30 -0.91 -9.19
C VAL A 6 -11.02 -0.24 -9.66
N VAL A 7 -10.72 0.97 -9.15
CA VAL A 7 -9.56 1.75 -9.61
C VAL A 7 -8.23 1.15 -9.15
N SER A 8 -8.24 0.43 -8.03
CA SER A 8 -7.05 -0.28 -7.53
C SER A 8 -6.90 -1.69 -8.10
N GLN A 9 -7.82 -2.16 -8.95
CA GLN A 9 -7.85 -3.55 -9.42
C GLN A 9 -7.81 -4.55 -8.26
N GLU A 10 -8.65 -4.31 -7.26
CA GLU A 10 -8.80 -5.10 -6.02
C GLU A 10 -7.54 -5.16 -5.13
N GLN A 11 -6.50 -4.38 -5.44
CA GLN A 11 -5.32 -4.26 -4.57
C GLN A 11 -5.66 -3.58 -3.24
N LEU A 12 -6.67 -2.71 -3.25
CA LEU A 12 -7.26 -2.07 -2.08
C LEU A 12 -8.76 -2.34 -2.07
N VAL A 13 -9.28 -2.81 -0.94
CA VAL A 13 -10.71 -3.07 -0.76
C VAL A 13 -11.25 -2.27 0.41
N TRP A 14 -12.31 -1.50 0.16
CA TRP A 14 -13.00 -0.74 1.19
C TRP A 14 -13.90 -1.65 2.02
N LEU A 15 -13.71 -1.67 3.34
CA LEU A 15 -14.49 -2.50 4.26
C LEU A 15 -15.52 -1.69 5.06
N GLY A 16 -15.36 -0.37 5.17
CA GLY A 16 -16.24 0.49 5.95
C GLY A 16 -15.57 1.78 6.38
N GLY A 17 -16.24 2.55 7.24
CA GLY A 17 -15.82 3.90 7.64
C GLY A 17 -16.33 4.97 6.68
N GLU A 18 -15.87 6.21 6.88
CA GLU A 18 -16.28 7.37 6.09
C GLU A 18 -15.16 7.81 5.16
N GLY A 19 -15.52 8.11 3.91
CA GLY A 19 -14.62 8.63 2.91
C GLY A 19 -15.37 9.50 1.92
N SER A 20 -14.76 10.62 1.53
CA SER A 20 -15.28 11.50 0.49
C SER A 20 -14.17 11.88 -0.47
N ALA A 21 -14.48 11.93 -1.75
CA ALA A 21 -13.58 12.39 -2.79
C ALA A 21 -14.26 13.49 -3.61
N ASP A 22 -13.71 14.69 -3.57
CA ASP A 22 -14.03 15.76 -4.50
C ASP A 22 -12.84 15.91 -5.43
N LEU A 23 -12.96 15.33 -6.63
CA LEU A 23 -11.86 15.24 -7.59
C LEU A 23 -12.30 15.73 -8.96
N LYS A 24 -11.45 16.57 -9.53
CA LYS A 24 -11.54 17.04 -10.91
C LYS A 24 -10.30 16.56 -11.65
N VAL A 25 -10.52 15.85 -12.76
CA VAL A 25 -9.45 15.40 -13.65
C VAL A 25 -9.63 16.05 -15.01
N GLU A 26 -8.55 16.62 -15.52
CA GLU A 26 -8.48 17.26 -16.84
C GLU A 26 -7.31 16.68 -17.64
N GLY A 27 -7.42 16.72 -18.97
CA GLY A 27 -6.37 16.30 -19.88
C GLY A 27 -6.73 16.69 -21.31
N GLU A 28 -5.73 16.75 -22.18
CA GLU A 28 -5.89 17.03 -23.59
C GLU A 28 -5.89 15.72 -24.39
N ILE A 29 -6.84 15.56 -25.31
CA ILE A 29 -6.85 14.39 -26.20
C ILE A 29 -5.95 14.70 -27.39
N ASP A 30 -4.87 13.93 -27.53
CA ASP A 30 -4.04 13.93 -28.74
C ASP A 30 -4.52 12.83 -29.69
N GLN A 31 -4.80 13.18 -30.95
CA GLN A 31 -5.26 12.25 -31.99
C GLN A 31 -4.24 12.06 -33.12
N ARG A 32 -3.05 12.64 -33.01
CA ARG A 32 -2.06 12.67 -34.11
C ARG A 32 -1.50 11.29 -34.44
N ASN A 33 -1.37 10.40 -33.45
CA ASN A 33 -0.81 9.05 -33.61
C ASN A 33 -1.70 7.94 -32.98
N GLY A 34 -3.02 8.15 -32.95
CA GLY A 34 -3.98 7.35 -32.18
C GLY A 34 -4.58 8.18 -31.04
N ILE A 35 -5.51 7.59 -30.27
CA ILE A 35 -6.12 8.29 -29.11
C ILE A 35 -5.13 8.23 -27.93
N GLY A 36 -4.43 9.33 -27.71
CA GLY A 36 -3.60 9.58 -26.53
C GLY A 36 -4.21 10.66 -25.63
N ILE A 37 -3.79 10.70 -24.37
CA ILE A 37 -4.14 11.78 -23.45
C ILE A 37 -2.83 12.43 -22.97
N SER A 38 -2.70 13.73 -23.12
CA SER A 38 -1.59 14.54 -22.61
C SER A 38 -2.07 15.52 -21.55
N ASP A 39 -1.11 16.17 -20.88
CA ASP A 39 -1.38 17.25 -19.91
C ASP A 39 -2.41 16.87 -18.85
N LEU A 40 -2.31 15.63 -18.33
CA LEU A 40 -3.16 15.14 -17.27
C LEU A 40 -2.94 15.93 -15.98
N ARG A 41 -4.05 16.40 -15.39
CA ARG A 41 -4.06 17.17 -14.14
C ARG A 41 -5.18 16.68 -13.26
N ALA A 42 -4.90 16.55 -11.97
CA ALA A 42 -5.88 16.24 -10.95
C ALA A 42 -5.90 17.35 -9.90
N LEU A 43 -7.10 17.81 -9.55
CA LEU A 43 -7.33 18.82 -8.52
C LEU A 43 -8.41 18.32 -7.56
N GLY A 44 -8.23 18.62 -6.28
CA GLY A 44 -9.25 18.39 -5.28
C GLY A 44 -8.72 17.68 -4.05
N LYS A 45 -9.59 16.97 -3.35
CA LYS A 45 -9.31 16.40 -2.04
C LYS A 45 -10.02 15.08 -1.82
N VAL A 46 -9.31 14.17 -1.17
CA VAL A 46 -9.89 12.99 -0.53
C VAL A 46 -9.77 13.16 0.99
N SER A 47 -10.86 12.95 1.71
CA SER A 47 -10.90 12.95 3.17
C SER A 47 -11.33 11.57 3.65
N LEU A 48 -10.60 11.02 4.63
CA LEU A 48 -10.81 9.70 5.21
C LEU A 48 -11.00 9.85 6.72
N ASN A 49 -12.06 9.24 7.26
CA ASN A 49 -12.39 9.25 8.68
C ASN A 49 -12.79 7.84 9.12
N GLY A 50 -11.92 7.19 9.87
CA GLY A 50 -12.08 5.81 10.31
C GLY A 50 -12.19 4.80 9.17
N ALA A 51 -11.62 5.11 8.00
CA ALA A 51 -11.73 4.31 6.78
C ALA A 51 -11.03 2.96 6.96
N GLN A 52 -11.75 1.86 6.78
CA GLN A 52 -11.22 0.51 6.94
C GLN A 52 -10.82 -0.04 5.57
N ILE A 53 -9.52 -0.17 5.30
CA ILE A 53 -8.98 -0.58 4.00
C ILE A 53 -8.20 -1.88 4.16
N ARG A 54 -8.53 -2.88 3.34
CA ARG A 54 -7.72 -4.09 3.19
C ARG A 54 -6.81 -3.95 1.98
N SER A 55 -5.51 -4.18 2.18
CA SER A 55 -4.52 -4.23 1.10
C SER A 55 -4.08 -5.67 0.85
N ALA A 56 -3.81 -6.04 -0.40
CA ALA A 56 -3.17 -7.31 -0.71
C ALA A 56 -1.73 -7.42 -0.16
N ALA A 57 -1.07 -6.28 0.09
CA ALA A 57 0.28 -6.22 0.63
C ALA A 57 0.34 -6.32 2.16
N LEU A 58 -0.80 -6.22 2.85
CA LEU A 58 -0.87 -6.23 4.31
C LEU A 58 -1.68 -7.43 4.81
N PRO A 59 -1.26 -8.07 5.90
CA PRO A 59 -1.91 -9.28 6.42
C PRO A 59 -3.23 -9.00 7.14
N THR A 60 -3.47 -7.76 7.55
CA THR A 60 -4.70 -7.32 8.21
C THR A 60 -5.15 -5.98 7.63
N PRO A 61 -6.46 -5.66 7.70
CA PRO A 61 -6.94 -4.33 7.36
C PRO A 61 -6.27 -3.24 8.20
N VAL A 62 -6.28 -2.03 7.66
CA VAL A 62 -5.77 -0.82 8.30
C VAL A 62 -6.91 0.18 8.41
N GLN A 63 -7.06 0.78 9.58
CA GLN A 63 -7.89 1.98 9.73
C GLN A 63 -7.09 3.20 9.31
N VAL A 64 -7.64 4.04 8.45
CA VAL A 64 -6.97 5.21 7.88
C VAL A 64 -7.77 6.48 8.17
N ASP A 65 -7.05 7.51 8.61
CA ASP A 65 -7.59 8.82 8.98
C ASP A 65 -6.69 9.92 8.40
N GLY A 66 -7.27 10.91 7.72
CA GLY A 66 -6.56 12.09 7.23
C GLY A 66 -7.06 12.61 5.89
N GLU A 67 -6.30 13.55 5.33
CA GLU A 67 -6.63 14.20 4.05
C GLU A 67 -5.51 14.04 3.03
N ILE A 68 -5.91 13.89 1.77
CA ILE A 68 -5.03 13.75 0.62
C ILE A 68 -5.42 14.84 -0.37
N LEU A 69 -4.50 15.75 -0.66
CA LEU A 69 -4.71 16.86 -1.58
C LEU A 69 -4.12 16.51 -2.94
N PHE A 70 -4.91 16.71 -3.99
CA PHE A 70 -4.46 16.59 -5.38
C PHE A 70 -4.23 18.00 -5.91
N ASN A 71 -2.99 18.30 -6.30
CA ASN A 71 -2.61 19.59 -6.83
C ASN A 71 -1.87 19.41 -8.15
N ASN A 72 -2.63 19.48 -9.25
CA ASN A 72 -2.15 19.35 -10.61
C ASN A 72 -1.53 17.98 -10.88
N THR A 73 -0.21 17.85 -10.75
CA THR A 73 0.54 16.63 -11.04
C THR A 73 1.08 15.95 -9.78
N THR A 74 0.70 16.41 -8.59
CA THR A 74 1.17 15.84 -7.33
C THR A 74 0.02 15.53 -6.37
N ILE A 75 0.29 14.58 -5.49
CA ILE A 75 -0.45 14.35 -4.25
C ILE A 75 0.35 14.98 -3.11
N ALA A 76 -0.30 15.74 -2.25
CA ALA A 76 0.26 16.27 -1.02
C ALA A 76 -0.53 15.75 0.18
N ILE A 77 0.20 15.28 1.19
CA ILE A 77 -0.36 14.77 2.44
C ILE A 77 0.31 15.53 3.58
N GLU A 78 -0.47 16.32 4.31
CA GLU A 78 0.02 16.97 5.54
C GLU A 78 0.19 15.93 6.65
N GLN A 79 -0.87 15.14 6.87
CA GLN A 79 -0.86 14.03 7.80
C GLN A 79 -1.94 13.02 7.42
N LEU A 80 -1.51 11.78 7.21
CA LEU A 80 -2.39 10.62 7.12
C LEU A 80 -1.91 9.61 8.15
N THR A 81 -2.83 9.08 8.95
CA THR A 81 -2.51 8.06 9.95
C THR A 81 -3.15 6.74 9.59
N GLY A 82 -2.38 5.66 9.72
CA GLY A 82 -2.85 4.30 9.57
C GLY A 82 -2.70 3.56 10.91
N GLN A 83 -3.71 2.80 11.31
CA GLN A 83 -3.63 1.92 12.48
C GLN A 83 -3.51 0.46 12.02
N LEU A 84 -2.37 -0.16 12.32
CA LEU A 84 -2.09 -1.57 12.08
C LEU A 84 -1.86 -2.26 13.43
N ASP A 85 -2.82 -3.08 13.86
CA ASP A 85 -2.85 -3.63 15.22
C ASP A 85 -2.77 -2.49 16.27
N GLN A 86 -1.83 -2.54 17.21
CA GLN A 86 -1.60 -1.47 18.19
C GLN A 86 -0.65 -0.37 17.69
N SER A 87 -0.18 -0.47 16.44
CA SER A 87 0.83 0.41 15.87
C SER A 87 0.22 1.52 15.02
N ARG A 88 0.69 2.75 15.21
CA ARG A 88 0.36 3.89 14.36
C ARG A 88 1.45 4.07 13.29
N ILE A 89 0.99 4.15 12.05
CA ILE A 89 1.74 4.52 10.85
C ILE A 89 1.41 5.97 10.55
N GLU A 90 2.42 6.79 10.28
CA GLU A 90 2.27 8.20 9.89
C GLU A 90 2.80 8.39 8.47
N VAL A 91 2.00 9.00 7.61
CA VAL A 91 2.33 9.29 6.22
C VAL A 91 2.20 10.79 5.96
N ALA A 92 3.23 11.40 5.38
CA ALA A 92 3.25 12.83 5.07
C ALA A 92 4.25 13.14 3.95
N GLY A 93 4.05 14.25 3.25
CA GLY A 93 4.91 14.71 2.15
C GLY A 93 4.21 14.72 0.80
N VAL A 94 4.99 14.75 -0.27
CA VAL A 94 4.51 14.95 -1.64
C VAL A 94 4.93 13.78 -2.53
N LEU A 95 4.02 13.33 -3.40
CA LEU A 95 4.28 12.29 -4.39
C LEU A 95 3.78 12.74 -5.78
N PRO A 96 4.60 12.68 -6.84
CA PRO A 96 4.13 12.92 -8.20
C PRO A 96 3.09 11.87 -8.60
N LEU A 97 2.05 12.26 -9.34
CA LEU A 97 0.99 11.35 -9.76
C LEU A 97 1.40 10.48 -10.95
N PHE A 98 1.84 11.15 -12.02
CA PHE A 98 2.00 10.53 -13.34
C PHE A 98 3.46 10.21 -13.64
N GLU A 99 4.29 11.24 -13.74
CA GLU A 99 5.71 11.13 -14.06
C GLU A 99 6.58 11.46 -12.84
N PRO A 100 7.72 10.78 -12.65
CA PRO A 100 8.68 11.14 -11.61
C PRO A 100 9.16 12.58 -11.77
N GLN A 101 9.24 13.30 -10.65
CA GLN A 101 9.85 14.63 -10.62
C GLN A 101 11.18 14.56 -9.88
N PRO A 102 12.33 14.82 -10.55
CA PRO A 102 13.60 14.97 -9.85
C PRO A 102 13.54 16.16 -8.90
N ASP A 103 14.25 16.06 -7.78
CA ASP A 103 14.40 17.13 -6.78
C ASP A 103 13.10 17.59 -6.10
N LEU A 104 12.15 16.67 -5.91
CA LEU A 104 10.93 16.96 -5.17
C LEU A 104 11.25 17.31 -3.70
N GLU A 105 10.87 18.52 -3.29
CA GLU A 105 10.96 18.93 -1.89
C GLU A 105 9.96 18.12 -1.04
N ASN A 106 10.44 17.55 0.07
CA ASN A 106 9.66 16.73 1.00
C ASN A 106 8.95 15.55 0.30
N PRO A 107 9.70 14.56 -0.21
CA PRO A 107 9.09 13.36 -0.79
C PRO A 107 8.20 12.67 0.23
N LEU A 108 7.20 11.94 -0.25
CA LEU A 108 6.27 11.22 0.60
C LEU A 108 7.04 10.23 1.49
N GLN A 109 6.81 10.32 2.79
CA GLN A 109 7.44 9.49 3.81
C GLN A 109 6.37 8.71 4.55
N VAL A 110 6.71 7.47 4.89
CA VAL A 110 5.94 6.57 5.73
C VAL A 110 6.80 6.24 6.94
N SER A 111 6.28 6.48 8.13
CA SER A 111 7.03 6.24 9.36
C SER A 111 6.20 5.44 10.37
N ILE A 112 6.89 4.61 11.13
CA ILE A 112 6.33 3.83 12.23
C ILE A 112 7.23 4.07 13.43
N LYS A 113 6.70 4.74 14.45
CA LYS A 113 7.42 4.95 15.71
C LYS A 113 7.65 3.61 16.40
N PRO A 114 8.76 3.45 17.16
CA PRO A 114 9.06 2.20 17.86
C PRO A 114 7.87 1.73 18.71
N THR A 115 7.36 0.55 18.40
CA THR A 115 6.20 -0.04 19.07
C THR A 115 6.25 -1.56 18.99
N ASN A 116 5.56 -2.23 19.91
CA ASN A 116 5.37 -3.67 19.83
C ASN A 116 4.19 -3.97 18.89
N ILE A 117 4.39 -4.87 17.94
CA ILE A 117 3.38 -5.25 16.94
C ILE A 117 3.19 -6.76 16.93
N THR A 118 1.96 -7.20 16.70
CA THR A 118 1.65 -8.60 16.38
C THR A 118 1.13 -8.67 14.95
N ILE A 119 1.93 -9.25 14.06
CA ILE A 119 1.54 -9.57 12.69
C ILE A 119 1.14 -11.05 12.65
N PRO A 120 -0.16 -11.37 12.42
CA PRO A 120 -0.64 -12.74 12.45
C PRO A 120 0.19 -13.66 11.54
N ASN A 121 0.62 -14.80 12.10
CA ASN A 121 1.38 -15.83 11.40
C ASN A 121 2.74 -15.40 10.81
N LEU A 122 3.28 -14.23 11.19
CA LEU A 122 4.55 -13.75 10.65
C LEU A 122 5.54 -13.31 11.75
N TYR A 123 5.16 -12.31 12.55
CA TYR A 123 6.09 -11.64 13.46
C TYR A 123 5.39 -11.12 14.71
N GLN A 124 6.04 -11.26 15.87
CA GLN A 124 5.65 -10.61 17.11
C GLN A 124 6.88 -10.00 17.77
N GLY A 125 6.91 -8.69 17.98
CA GLY A 125 8.04 -7.99 18.61
C GLY A 125 8.04 -6.49 18.33
N ASN A 126 9.16 -5.83 18.61
CA ASN A 126 9.30 -4.40 18.36
C ASN A 126 9.54 -4.14 16.87
N LEU A 127 8.87 -3.12 16.35
CA LEU A 127 8.98 -2.62 14.98
C LEU A 127 9.19 -1.10 15.03
N ALA A 128 10.16 -0.61 14.27
CA ALA A 128 10.27 0.78 13.88
C ALA A 128 10.60 0.85 12.39
N GLY A 129 10.13 1.86 11.70
CA GLY A 129 10.35 1.95 10.25
C GLY A 129 10.30 3.37 9.75
N PHE A 130 11.07 3.63 8.70
CA PHE A 130 11.04 4.86 7.95
C PHE A 130 11.28 4.52 6.49
N VAL A 131 10.32 4.86 5.64
CA VAL A 131 10.35 4.59 4.20
C VAL A 131 10.07 5.89 3.46
N THR A 132 10.92 6.23 2.50
CA THR A 132 10.70 7.28 1.53
C THR A 132 10.13 6.67 0.25
N VAL A 133 9.04 7.26 -0.24
CA VAL A 133 8.41 6.92 -1.52
C VAL A 133 8.86 7.95 -2.57
N GLN A 134 9.50 7.47 -3.61
CA GLN A 134 9.99 8.25 -4.75
C GLN A 134 9.34 7.77 -6.05
N GLY A 135 9.69 8.38 -7.19
CA GLY A 135 9.09 8.06 -8.48
C GLY A 135 7.76 8.79 -8.66
N SER A 136 6.74 8.08 -9.12
CA SER A 136 5.36 8.57 -9.20
C SER A 136 4.37 7.57 -8.60
N ALA A 137 3.12 7.98 -8.36
CA ALA A 137 2.09 7.09 -7.80
C ALA A 137 1.79 5.89 -8.71
N LEU A 138 1.96 6.04 -10.03
CA LEU A 138 1.80 4.95 -11.00
C LEU A 138 3.04 4.06 -11.14
N ALA A 139 4.21 4.56 -10.77
CA ALA A 139 5.47 3.82 -10.78
C ALA A 139 6.34 4.18 -9.55
N PRO A 140 5.90 3.78 -8.33
CA PRO A 140 6.59 4.18 -7.12
C PRO A 140 7.86 3.36 -6.91
N SER A 141 8.84 3.98 -6.26
CA SER A 141 10.05 3.33 -5.74
C SER A 141 10.15 3.57 -4.24
N LEU A 142 10.48 2.54 -3.48
CA LEU A 142 10.54 2.57 -2.02
C LEU A 142 11.99 2.42 -1.55
N THR A 143 12.44 3.31 -0.67
CA THR A 143 13.76 3.25 -0.03
C THR A 143 13.63 3.54 1.46
N GLY A 144 14.52 2.99 2.29
CA GLY A 144 14.52 3.25 3.73
C GLY A 144 14.84 2.01 4.55
N ASP A 145 14.56 2.11 5.85
CA ASP A 145 14.98 1.15 6.85
C ASP A 145 13.80 0.67 7.69
N VAL A 146 13.80 -0.64 8.00
CA VAL A 146 12.87 -1.27 8.92
C VAL A 146 13.67 -2.01 9.97
N ALA A 147 13.50 -1.61 11.23
CA ALA A 147 14.16 -2.21 12.38
C ALA A 147 13.19 -3.16 13.10
N LEU A 148 13.64 -4.41 13.27
CA LEU A 148 12.95 -5.45 14.04
C LEU A 148 13.82 -5.80 15.25
N ALA A 149 13.24 -5.80 16.44
CA ALA A 149 13.98 -6.09 17.67
C ALA A 149 13.15 -6.89 18.68
N ASN A 150 13.81 -7.71 19.48
CA ASN A 150 13.21 -8.50 20.56
C ASN A 150 11.98 -9.32 20.11
N GLY A 151 11.99 -9.80 18.87
CA GLY A 151 10.84 -10.43 18.23
C GLY A 151 10.99 -11.93 17.99
N ARG A 152 9.87 -12.56 17.64
CA ARG A 152 9.77 -13.96 17.23
C ARG A 152 9.17 -14.02 15.84
N PHE A 153 9.76 -14.84 14.98
CA PHE A 153 9.23 -15.15 13.66
C PHE A 153 8.49 -16.48 13.69
N LEU A 154 7.33 -16.54 13.04
CA LEU A 154 6.60 -17.78 12.81
C LEU A 154 6.99 -18.30 11.43
N CYS A 155 7.77 -19.38 11.39
CA CYS A 155 8.09 -20.07 10.14
C CYS A 155 7.07 -21.19 9.92
N PRO A 156 6.24 -21.14 8.86
CA PRO A 156 5.32 -22.24 8.57
C PRO A 156 6.14 -23.46 8.15
N ILE A 157 6.20 -24.48 9.02
CA ILE A 157 6.78 -25.77 8.66
C ILE A 157 5.81 -26.44 7.68
N ALA A 158 6.20 -26.55 6.41
CA ALA A 158 5.47 -27.36 5.44
C ALA A 158 5.58 -28.83 5.84
N VAL A 159 4.51 -29.40 6.39
CA VAL A 159 4.42 -30.84 6.64
C VAL A 159 4.07 -31.54 5.33
N TRP A 160 5.07 -32.03 4.62
CA TRP A 160 4.85 -32.90 3.48
C TRP A 160 4.34 -34.26 3.98
N ARG A 161 3.09 -34.59 3.66
CA ARG A 161 2.51 -35.92 3.91
C ARG A 161 3.07 -36.88 2.87
N ILE A 162 4.00 -37.74 3.26
CA ILE A 162 4.44 -38.84 2.41
C ILE A 162 3.31 -39.87 2.39
N SER A 163 2.63 -40.02 1.26
CA SER A 163 1.73 -41.16 1.05
C SER A 163 2.59 -42.43 0.94
N PRO A 164 2.30 -43.50 1.70
CA PRO A 164 2.96 -44.78 1.49
C PRO A 164 2.60 -45.27 0.08
N VAL A 165 3.58 -45.33 -0.83
CA VAL A 165 3.44 -46.10 -2.06
C VAL A 165 3.43 -47.57 -1.66
N ALA A 166 2.33 -48.27 -1.94
CA ALA A 166 2.27 -49.72 -1.78
C ALA A 166 3.33 -50.36 -2.69
N LEU A 167 4.30 -51.05 -2.09
CA LEU A 167 5.25 -51.90 -2.82
C LEU A 167 4.45 -53.06 -3.44
N ARG A 168 4.11 -52.94 -4.73
CA ARG A 168 3.75 -54.10 -5.55
C ARG A 168 5.05 -54.81 -5.91
N ASN A 169 5.31 -55.93 -5.25
CA ASN A 169 6.33 -56.88 -5.68
C ASN A 169 5.94 -57.38 -7.07
N TYR A 170 6.72 -57.03 -8.09
CA TYR A 170 6.71 -57.76 -9.35
C TYR A 170 7.66 -58.95 -9.19
N VAL A 171 7.09 -60.14 -9.05
CA VAL A 171 7.79 -61.39 -9.38
C VAL A 171 7.60 -61.55 -10.90
N LEU A 172 8.70 -61.57 -11.65
CA LEU A 172 8.71 -62.04 -13.03
C LEU A 172 9.07 -63.52 -12.98
N ASP A 173 8.13 -64.36 -13.42
CA ASP A 173 8.37 -65.76 -13.77
C ASP A 173 9.27 -65.86 -15.02
#